data_AF-A0AAU1T5U6-F1
#
_entry.id   AF-A0AAU1T5U6-F1
#
_cell.length_a   1.000
_cell.length_b   1.000
_cell.length_c   1.000
_cell.angle_alpha   90.00
_cell.angle_beta   90.00
_cell.angle_gamma   90.00
#
_symmetry.space_group_name_H-M   'P 1'
#
loop_
_entity.id
_entity.type
_entity.pdbx_description
1 polymer ?
#
loop_
_entity_poly.entity_id
_entity_poly.type
_entity_poly.pdbx_seq_one_letter_code
_entity_poly.pdbx_strand_id
1 'polypeptide(L)'
;MSVTGAYLDTAAQAVTLLGAPEVASCWEKASALTGMTVGGLAGHLAYQVFSVTPAVQEPTSPEAPIPLLEHYARAAWIDAPRDGEVNAGIRAKGEDIASEGAQVLLERVRAALAEQKVALPVVRVGGVVFMPQTGWALSLDDFLVTRMVELAVHMDDLAVSVKIAAPELSATAFEPVLTLLAGLAARRHGQAALLRALARAERAPSAINAL
;
A
#
# COMPACT_ATOMS: atom_id res chain seq x y z
N MET A 1 -0.12 -19.71 4.67
CA MET A 1 -0.71 -18.59 5.44
C MET A 1 -1.69 -17.89 4.50
N SER A 2 -2.86 -17.44 4.97
CA SER A 2 -3.85 -16.76 4.10
C SER A 2 -3.39 -15.35 3.73
N VAL A 3 -3.93 -14.79 2.65
CA VAL A 3 -3.72 -13.37 2.26
C VAL A 3 -4.12 -12.44 3.41
N THR A 4 -5.22 -12.73 4.10
CA THR A 4 -5.62 -12.03 5.33
C THR A 4 -4.53 -12.01 6.39
N GLY A 5 -3.92 -13.16 6.68
CA GLY A 5 -2.83 -13.25 7.66
C GLY A 5 -1.62 -12.43 7.23
N ALA A 6 -1.22 -12.55 5.96
CA ALA A 6 -0.12 -11.78 5.40
C ALA A 6 -0.35 -10.26 5.47
N TYR A 7 -1.58 -9.80 5.18
CA TYR A 7 -1.96 -8.41 5.32
C TYR A 7 -1.88 -7.94 6.78
N LEU A 8 -2.46 -8.70 7.72
CA LEU A 8 -2.45 -8.33 9.14
C LEU A 8 -1.03 -8.25 9.72
N ASP A 9 -0.14 -9.14 9.29
CA ASP A 9 1.27 -9.11 9.67
C ASP A 9 1.98 -7.88 9.08
N THR A 10 1.76 -7.58 7.80
CA THR A 10 2.33 -6.39 7.14
C THR A 10 1.83 -5.09 7.77
N ALA A 11 0.53 -5.01 8.07
CA ALA A 11 -0.06 -3.87 8.77
C ALA A 11 0.51 -3.71 10.19
N ALA A 12 0.78 -4.82 10.90
CA ALA A 12 1.45 -4.77 12.20
C ALA A 12 2.88 -4.21 12.10
N GLN A 13 3.64 -4.58 11.05
CA GLN A 13 4.96 -4.00 10.80
C GLN A 13 4.88 -2.49 10.54
N ALA A 14 3.92 -2.04 9.74
CA ALA A 14 3.70 -0.62 9.48
C ALA A 14 3.34 0.15 10.76
N VAL A 15 2.49 -0.41 11.62
CA VAL A 15 2.15 0.19 12.93
C VAL A 15 3.37 0.28 13.84
N THR A 16 4.26 -0.72 13.84
CA THR A 16 5.53 -0.64 14.58
C THR A 16 6.41 0.47 14.04
N LEU A 17 6.56 0.59 12.71
CA LEU A 17 7.35 1.65 12.08
C LEU A 17 6.80 3.05 12.39
N LEU A 18 5.48 3.24 12.30
CA LEU A 18 4.81 4.50 12.65
C LEU A 18 5.05 4.90 14.12
N GLY A 19 5.32 3.93 14.99
CA GLY A 19 5.66 4.17 16.39
C GLY A 19 7.14 4.43 16.67
N ALA A 20 8.00 4.43 15.66
CA ALA A 20 9.42 4.71 15.83
C ALA A 20 9.64 6.18 16.26
N PRO A 21 10.46 6.45 17.30
CA PRO A 21 10.75 7.82 17.74
C PRO A 21 11.28 8.73 16.63
N GLU A 22 12.03 8.18 15.69
CA GLU A 22 12.59 8.88 14.54
C GLU A 22 11.50 9.49 13.65
N VAL A 23 10.37 8.79 13.47
CA VAL A 23 9.19 9.28 12.73
C VAL A 23 8.62 10.52 13.39
N ALA A 24 8.37 10.46 14.71
CA ALA A 24 7.89 11.63 15.46
C ALA A 24 8.89 12.80 15.45
N SER A 25 10.19 12.51 15.56
CA SER A 25 11.24 13.54 15.56
C SER A 25 11.43 14.26 14.22
N CYS A 26 10.96 13.65 13.13
CA CYS A 26 11.08 14.16 11.78
C CYS A 26 9.74 14.57 11.19
N TRP A 27 8.66 14.58 11.97
CA TRP A 27 7.27 14.73 11.51
C TRP A 27 7.06 15.84 10.46
N GLU A 28 7.54 17.05 10.75
CA GLU A 28 7.39 18.22 9.88
C GLU A 28 8.45 18.34 8.76
N LYS A 29 9.44 17.43 8.73
CA LYS A 29 10.52 17.45 7.73
C LYS A 29 10.03 16.84 6.42
N ALA A 30 10.70 17.20 5.34
CA ALA A 30 10.48 16.54 4.05
C ALA A 30 10.80 15.04 4.14
N SER A 31 9.95 14.23 3.50
CA SER A 31 10.17 12.79 3.31
C SER A 31 11.01 12.51 2.05
N ALA A 32 11.30 11.22 1.81
CA ALA A 32 11.89 10.73 0.57
C ALA A 32 10.99 10.94 -0.65
N LEU A 33 9.66 11.09 -0.44
CA LEU A 33 8.71 11.44 -1.49
C LEU A 33 8.62 12.96 -1.62
N THR A 34 9.08 13.47 -2.76
CA THR A 34 9.04 14.90 -3.06
C THR A 34 7.62 15.46 -2.92
N GLY A 35 7.49 16.52 -2.14
CA GLY A 35 6.21 17.20 -1.89
C GLY A 35 5.40 16.63 -0.72
N MET A 36 5.91 15.65 0.04
CA MET A 36 5.29 15.15 1.26
C MET A 36 6.21 15.36 2.47
N THR A 37 5.62 15.74 3.61
CA THR A 37 6.32 15.65 4.89
C THR A 37 6.41 14.20 5.36
N VAL A 38 7.24 13.92 6.38
CA VAL A 38 7.25 12.62 7.06
C VAL A 38 5.88 12.32 7.68
N GLY A 39 5.22 13.33 8.25
CA GLY A 39 3.86 13.25 8.76
C GLY A 39 2.85 12.87 7.66
N GLY A 40 2.88 13.57 6.52
CA GLY A 40 2.03 13.27 5.38
C GLY A 40 2.24 11.87 4.82
N LEU A 41 3.50 11.40 4.73
CA LEU A 41 3.81 10.03 4.32
C LEU A 41 3.32 9.00 5.34
N ALA A 42 3.50 9.27 6.64
CA ALA A 42 2.95 8.46 7.71
C ALA A 42 1.41 8.38 7.66
N GLY A 43 0.74 9.51 7.38
CA GLY A 43 -0.71 9.57 7.18
C GLY A 43 -1.18 8.77 5.96
N HIS A 44 -0.45 8.83 4.84
CA HIS A 44 -0.71 8.00 3.66
C HIS A 44 -0.52 6.50 3.96
N LEU A 45 0.55 6.13 4.66
CA LEU A 45 0.78 4.75 5.09
C LEU A 45 -0.35 4.25 6.01
N ALA A 46 -0.75 5.06 6.99
CA ALA A 46 -1.85 4.75 7.90
C ALA A 46 -3.21 4.63 7.18
N TYR A 47 -3.44 5.43 6.13
CA TYR A 47 -4.65 5.32 5.31
C TYR A 47 -4.83 3.92 4.72
N GLN A 48 -3.75 3.22 4.37
CA GLN A 48 -3.85 1.87 3.82
C GLN A 48 -4.44 0.89 4.83
N VAL A 49 -4.16 1.09 6.12
CA VAL A 49 -4.83 0.36 7.21
C VAL A 49 -6.27 0.85 7.39
N PHE A 50 -6.49 2.17 7.49
CA PHE A 50 -7.83 2.74 7.69
C PHE A 50 -8.83 2.37 6.60
N SER A 51 -8.37 2.20 5.36
CA SER A 51 -9.24 1.88 4.22
C SER A 51 -9.85 0.48 4.28
N VAL A 52 -9.30 -0.45 5.07
CA VAL A 52 -9.77 -1.84 5.11
C VAL A 52 -11.04 -2.01 5.92
N THR A 53 -11.16 -1.38 7.08
CA THR A 53 -12.37 -1.49 7.93
C THR A 53 -13.66 -1.10 7.19
N PRO A 54 -13.79 0.08 6.55
CA PRO A 54 -14.99 0.42 5.81
C PRO A 54 -15.23 -0.52 4.62
N ALA A 55 -14.16 -0.90 3.91
CA ALA A 55 -14.25 -1.78 2.74
C ALA A 55 -14.85 -3.17 3.05
N VAL A 56 -14.69 -3.68 4.29
CA VAL A 56 -15.26 -4.97 4.71
C VAL A 56 -16.61 -4.84 5.44
N GLN A 57 -16.99 -3.63 5.84
CA GLN A 57 -18.29 -3.34 6.48
C GLN A 57 -19.36 -2.91 5.47
N GLU A 58 -18.96 -2.37 4.31
CA GLU A 58 -19.91 -2.03 3.25
C GLU A 58 -20.68 -3.27 2.75
N PRO A 59 -21.97 -3.13 2.41
CA PRO A 59 -22.76 -4.23 1.90
C PRO A 59 -22.10 -4.87 0.67
N THR A 60 -22.14 -6.20 0.58
CA THR A 60 -21.66 -6.94 -0.60
C THR A 60 -22.27 -6.38 -1.88
N SER A 61 -21.43 -5.91 -2.80
CA SER A 61 -21.88 -5.46 -4.11
C SER A 61 -22.31 -6.66 -4.98
N PRO A 62 -23.35 -6.51 -5.82
CA PRO A 62 -23.71 -7.52 -6.81
C PRO A 62 -22.71 -7.57 -7.99
N GLU A 63 -21.77 -6.64 -8.08
CA GLU A 63 -20.77 -6.62 -9.14
C GLU A 63 -19.80 -7.79 -9.03
N ALA A 64 -19.51 -8.42 -10.16
CA ALA A 64 -18.47 -9.43 -10.23
C ALA A 64 -17.09 -8.77 -10.01
N PRO A 65 -16.24 -9.31 -9.13
CA PRO A 65 -14.90 -8.77 -8.93
C PRO A 65 -14.08 -8.94 -10.21
N ILE A 66 -13.34 -7.90 -10.58
CA ILE A 66 -12.38 -7.95 -11.70
C ILE A 66 -11.02 -8.48 -11.21
N PRO A 67 -10.18 -9.06 -12.10
CA PRO A 67 -8.82 -9.45 -11.75
C PRO A 67 -7.96 -8.27 -11.28
N LEU A 68 -7.08 -8.51 -10.32
CA LEU A 68 -6.18 -7.49 -9.75
C LEU A 68 -5.38 -6.71 -10.80
N LEU A 69 -4.76 -7.39 -11.77
CA LEU A 69 -4.01 -6.71 -12.83
C LEU A 69 -4.91 -5.85 -13.73
N GLU A 70 -6.19 -6.19 -13.85
CA GLU A 70 -7.15 -5.37 -14.59
C GLU A 70 -7.52 -4.10 -13.82
N HIS A 71 -7.58 -4.14 -12.48
CA HIS A 71 -7.72 -2.92 -11.66
C HIS A 71 -6.60 -1.93 -11.93
N TYR A 72 -5.34 -2.39 -11.93
CA TYR A 72 -4.21 -1.55 -12.32
C TYR A 72 -4.20 -1.23 -13.83
N ALA A 73 -4.88 -2.02 -14.67
CA ALA A 73 -5.03 -1.66 -16.08
C ALA A 73 -5.95 -0.46 -16.31
N ARG A 74 -6.98 -0.34 -15.49
CA ARG A 74 -7.99 0.72 -15.55
C ARG A 74 -7.64 1.93 -14.70
N ALA A 75 -6.67 1.81 -13.79
CA ALA A 75 -6.26 2.85 -12.86
C ALA A 75 -5.59 4.03 -13.58
N ALA A 76 -6.36 5.09 -13.84
CA ALA A 76 -5.89 6.31 -14.50
C ALA A 76 -4.73 7.02 -13.76
N TRP A 77 -4.50 6.71 -12.48
CA TRP A 77 -3.44 7.31 -11.67
C TRP A 77 -2.03 6.76 -11.96
N ILE A 78 -1.90 5.57 -12.56
CA ILE A 78 -0.59 4.95 -12.80
C ILE A 78 0.27 5.77 -13.78
N ASP A 79 -0.37 6.39 -14.76
CA ASP A 79 0.29 7.25 -15.74
C ASP A 79 0.05 8.75 -15.47
N ALA A 80 -0.53 9.09 -14.32
CA ALA A 80 -0.77 10.48 -13.96
C ALA A 80 0.55 11.21 -13.66
N PRO A 81 0.74 12.45 -14.12
CA PRO A 81 1.92 13.24 -13.79
C PRO A 81 2.07 13.39 -12.27
N ARG A 82 3.31 13.37 -11.75
CA ARG A 82 3.60 13.55 -10.31
C ARG A 82 3.00 14.84 -9.72
N ASP A 83 2.92 15.89 -10.54
CA ASP A 83 2.35 17.18 -10.17
C ASP A 83 0.87 17.34 -10.57
N GLY A 84 0.25 16.27 -11.09
CA GLY A 84 -1.17 16.25 -11.44
C GLY A 84 -2.10 16.21 -10.22
N GLU A 85 -3.36 16.60 -10.44
CA GLU A 85 -4.37 16.76 -9.38
C GLU A 85 -4.57 15.51 -8.53
N VAL A 86 -4.54 14.32 -9.12
CA VAL A 86 -4.67 13.05 -8.39
C VAL A 86 -3.56 12.89 -7.36
N ASN A 87 -2.31 13.12 -7.76
CA ASN A 87 -1.16 13.00 -6.87
C ASN A 87 -1.16 14.13 -5.82
N ALA A 88 -1.59 15.34 -6.18
CA ALA A 88 -1.78 16.42 -5.20
C ALA A 88 -2.84 16.07 -4.15
N GLY A 89 -3.96 15.46 -4.56
CA GLY A 89 -5.02 15.00 -3.67
C GLY A 89 -4.56 13.90 -2.72
N ILE A 90 -3.76 12.94 -3.19
CA ILE A 90 -3.15 11.89 -2.36
C ILE A 90 -2.26 12.51 -1.28
N ARG A 91 -1.39 13.46 -1.67
CA ARG A 91 -0.51 14.16 -0.71
C ARG A 91 -1.32 14.92 0.33
N ALA A 92 -2.30 15.72 -0.11
CA ALA A 92 -3.14 16.49 0.80
C ALA A 92 -3.90 15.60 1.79
N LYS A 93 -4.41 14.45 1.35
CA LYS A 93 -5.08 13.47 2.22
C LYS A 93 -4.13 12.87 3.26
N GLY A 94 -2.89 12.58 2.88
CA GLY A 94 -1.87 12.11 3.83
C GLY A 94 -1.62 13.14 4.93
N GLU A 95 -1.45 14.40 4.56
CA GLU A 95 -1.27 15.51 5.52
C GLU A 95 -2.49 15.71 6.43
N ASP A 96 -3.71 15.66 5.86
CA ASP A 96 -4.96 15.79 6.62
C ASP A 96 -5.10 14.68 7.68
N ILE A 97 -4.83 13.43 7.32
CA ILE A 97 -4.86 12.29 8.23
C ILE A 97 -3.84 12.46 9.37
N ALA A 98 -2.69 13.05 9.07
CA ALA A 98 -1.57 13.26 9.99
C ALA A 98 -1.66 14.56 10.83
N SER A 99 -2.67 15.40 10.58
CA SER A 99 -2.78 16.76 11.13
C SER A 99 -2.82 16.84 12.66
N GLU A 100 -3.30 15.79 13.33
CA GLU A 100 -3.37 15.70 14.79
C GLU A 100 -2.04 15.23 15.44
N GLY A 101 -1.03 14.93 14.63
CA GLY A 101 0.32 14.57 15.08
C GLY A 101 0.56 13.07 15.24
N ALA A 102 1.85 12.72 15.43
CA ALA A 102 2.34 11.35 15.40
C ALA A 102 1.67 10.42 16.43
N GLN A 103 1.49 10.89 17.66
CA GLN A 103 0.92 10.06 18.73
C GLN A 103 -0.56 9.73 18.46
N VAL A 104 -1.35 10.73 18.06
CA VAL A 104 -2.77 10.54 17.76
C VAL A 104 -2.94 9.61 16.55
N LEU A 105 -2.13 9.77 15.51
CA LEU A 105 -2.14 8.87 14.36
C LEU A 105 -1.82 7.42 14.78
N LEU A 106 -0.80 7.23 15.61
CA LEU A 106 -0.38 5.92 16.11
C LEU A 106 -1.48 5.22 16.92
N GLU A 107 -2.17 5.95 17.80
CA GLU A 107 -3.27 5.42 18.60
C GLU A 107 -4.44 4.99 17.70
N ARG A 108 -4.81 5.83 16.72
CA ARG A 108 -5.88 5.54 15.75
C ARG A 108 -5.56 4.31 14.91
N VAL A 109 -4.35 4.19 14.36
CA VAL A 109 -3.97 3.05 13.51
C VAL A 109 -3.87 1.75 14.31
N ARG A 110 -3.42 1.81 15.57
CA ARG A 110 -3.43 0.64 16.49
C ARG A 110 -4.85 0.16 16.75
N ALA A 111 -5.80 1.07 16.99
CA ALA A 111 -7.20 0.73 17.19
C ALA A 111 -7.80 0.07 15.93
N ALA A 112 -7.57 0.65 14.76
CA ALA A 112 -8.04 0.09 13.48
C ALA A 112 -7.47 -1.32 13.22
N LEU A 113 -6.17 -1.51 13.44
CA LEU A 113 -5.55 -2.83 13.28
C LEU A 113 -6.11 -3.86 14.29
N ALA A 114 -6.37 -3.45 15.53
CA ALA A 114 -6.95 -4.33 16.54
C ALA A 114 -8.37 -4.79 16.15
N GLU A 115 -9.19 -3.89 15.62
CA GLU A 115 -10.51 -4.23 15.07
C GLU A 115 -10.40 -5.21 13.90
N GLN A 116 -9.50 -4.94 12.95
CA GLN A 116 -9.31 -5.78 11.76
C GLN A 116 -8.82 -7.19 12.09
N LYS A 117 -7.99 -7.35 13.13
CA LYS A 117 -7.54 -8.66 13.63
C LYS A 117 -8.70 -9.54 14.10
N VAL A 118 -9.80 -8.93 14.56
CA VAL A 118 -11.02 -9.64 14.98
C VAL A 118 -11.97 -9.85 13.80
N ALA A 119 -12.15 -8.81 12.97
CA ALA A 119 -13.16 -8.81 11.91
C ALA A 119 -12.75 -9.64 10.68
N LEU A 120 -11.51 -9.53 10.19
CA LEU A 120 -11.13 -10.16 8.93
C LEU A 120 -11.19 -11.71 8.94
N PRO A 121 -10.80 -12.42 10.02
CA PRO A 121 -10.89 -13.88 10.05
C PRO A 121 -12.31 -14.44 9.94
N VAL A 122 -13.33 -13.63 10.25
CA VAL A 122 -14.74 -14.05 10.17
C VAL A 122 -15.42 -13.64 8.86
N VAL A 123 -14.73 -12.87 8.00
CA VAL A 123 -15.25 -12.54 6.67
C VAL A 123 -15.26 -13.80 5.81
N ARG A 124 -16.38 -14.05 5.12
CA ARG A 124 -16.56 -15.23 4.29
C ARG A 124 -15.50 -15.28 3.18
N VAL A 125 -14.93 -16.46 2.94
CA VAL A 125 -14.10 -16.73 1.77
C VAL A 125 -14.84 -16.34 0.49
N GLY A 126 -14.19 -15.55 -0.36
CA GLY A 126 -14.81 -14.99 -1.57
C GLY A 126 -15.58 -13.69 -1.33
N GLY A 127 -15.30 -12.98 -0.23
CA GLY A 127 -15.81 -11.62 -0.01
C GLY A 127 -15.48 -10.70 -1.18
N VAL A 128 -16.42 -9.83 -1.54
CA VAL A 128 -16.31 -8.86 -2.62
C VAL A 128 -16.22 -7.46 -2.01
N VAL A 129 -15.21 -6.70 -2.39
CA VAL A 129 -14.99 -5.33 -1.97
C VAL A 129 -15.30 -4.42 -3.15
N PHE A 130 -16.36 -3.64 -3.03
CA PHE A 130 -16.65 -2.58 -3.99
C PHE A 130 -15.78 -1.37 -3.71
N MET A 131 -15.26 -0.73 -4.76
CA MET A 131 -14.43 0.46 -4.65
C MET A 131 -15.16 1.64 -5.31
N PRO A 132 -15.99 2.40 -4.56
CA PRO A 132 -16.84 3.46 -5.12
C PRO A 132 -16.08 4.51 -5.93
N GLN A 133 -14.83 4.80 -5.55
CA GLN A 133 -14.00 5.79 -6.24
C GLN A 133 -13.58 5.34 -7.64
N THR A 134 -13.61 4.03 -7.91
CA THR A 134 -13.27 3.45 -9.21
C THR A 134 -14.51 2.95 -9.97
N GLY A 135 -15.57 2.56 -9.26
CA GLY A 135 -16.80 2.05 -9.86
C GLY A 135 -16.72 0.58 -10.29
N TRP A 136 -15.85 -0.21 -9.65
CA TRP A 136 -15.82 -1.67 -9.82
C TRP A 136 -15.45 -2.37 -8.50
N ALA A 137 -15.59 -3.70 -8.48
CA ALA A 137 -15.26 -4.53 -7.33
C ALA A 137 -13.97 -5.36 -7.52
N LEU A 138 -13.34 -5.70 -6.39
CA LEU A 138 -12.25 -6.66 -6.27
C LEU A 138 -12.66 -7.81 -5.34
N SER A 139 -11.98 -8.96 -5.47
CA SER A 139 -12.02 -9.94 -4.39
C SER A 139 -11.37 -9.33 -3.14
N LEU A 140 -11.78 -9.77 -1.94
CA LEU A 140 -11.16 -9.32 -0.70
C LEU A 140 -9.64 -9.56 -0.73
N ASP A 141 -9.21 -10.72 -1.22
CA ASP A 141 -7.80 -11.06 -1.32
C ASP A 141 -7.06 -10.08 -2.25
N ASP A 142 -7.60 -9.79 -3.44
CA ASP A 142 -7.00 -8.83 -4.36
C ASP A 142 -6.95 -7.42 -3.77
N PHE A 143 -8.02 -6.99 -3.10
CA PHE A 143 -8.05 -5.71 -2.40
C PHE A 143 -6.96 -5.64 -1.32
N LEU A 144 -6.82 -6.67 -0.48
CA LEU A 144 -5.78 -6.75 0.55
C LEU A 144 -4.37 -6.78 -0.05
N VAL A 145 -4.17 -7.41 -1.22
CA VAL A 145 -2.90 -7.35 -1.95
C VAL A 145 -2.58 -5.93 -2.39
N THR A 146 -3.56 -5.12 -2.83
CA THR A 146 -3.31 -3.70 -3.09
C THR A 146 -2.79 -2.97 -1.86
N ARG A 147 -3.37 -3.24 -0.67
CA ARG A 147 -2.94 -2.62 0.58
C ARG A 147 -1.53 -3.08 0.97
N MET A 148 -1.22 -4.37 0.80
CA MET A 148 0.11 -4.90 1.10
C MET A 148 1.20 -4.28 0.22
N VAL A 149 0.95 -4.03 -1.07
CA VAL A 149 1.91 -3.33 -1.94
C VAL A 149 2.15 -1.90 -1.45
N GLU A 150 1.08 -1.15 -1.16
CA GLU A 150 1.19 0.22 -0.65
C GLU A 150 1.94 0.26 0.69
N LEU A 151 1.63 -0.66 1.61
CA LEU A 151 2.34 -0.77 2.89
C LEU A 151 3.81 -1.11 2.68
N ALA A 152 4.12 -2.10 1.84
CA ALA A 152 5.49 -2.53 1.58
C ALA A 152 6.37 -1.40 1.01
N VAL A 153 5.88 -0.71 -0.02
CA VAL A 153 6.61 0.38 -0.68
C VAL A 153 6.79 1.56 0.27
N HIS A 154 5.71 2.00 0.93
CA HIS A 154 5.77 3.22 1.73
C HIS A 154 6.35 3.01 3.14
N MET A 155 6.46 1.78 3.63
CA MET A 155 7.32 1.49 4.77
C MET A 155 8.79 1.74 4.45
N ASP A 156 9.26 1.37 3.26
CA ASP A 156 10.64 1.65 2.82
C ASP A 156 10.86 3.16 2.67
N ASP A 157 9.95 3.86 1.97
CA ASP A 157 10.01 5.31 1.81
C ASP A 157 10.06 6.02 3.17
N LEU A 158 9.23 5.61 4.13
CA LEU A 158 9.18 6.21 5.46
C LEU A 158 10.45 5.91 6.27
N ALA A 159 10.94 4.67 6.24
CA ALA A 159 12.18 4.29 6.92
C ALA A 159 13.40 5.06 6.38
N VAL A 160 13.52 5.19 5.06
CA VAL A 160 14.57 5.99 4.42
C VAL A 160 14.45 7.46 4.79
N SER A 161 13.23 8.01 4.83
CA SER A 161 12.98 9.41 5.21
C SER A 161 13.53 9.76 6.60
N VAL A 162 13.54 8.78 7.51
CA VAL A 162 13.97 8.96 8.90
C VAL A 162 15.29 8.26 9.22
N LYS A 163 15.97 7.73 8.20
CA LYS A 163 17.30 7.11 8.24
C LYS A 163 17.41 5.89 9.15
N ILE A 164 16.39 5.05 9.14
CA ILE A 164 16.38 3.74 9.80
C ILE A 164 16.27 2.61 8.76
N ALA A 165 16.55 1.37 9.17
CA ALA A 165 16.39 0.22 8.29
C ALA A 165 14.90 -0.03 8.01
N ALA A 166 14.56 -0.28 6.75
CA ALA A 166 13.23 -0.70 6.36
C ALA A 166 12.91 -2.09 6.95
N PRO A 167 11.67 -2.33 7.39
CA PRO A 167 11.27 -3.65 7.87
C PRO A 167 11.28 -4.67 6.72
N GLU A 168 11.82 -5.86 6.97
CA GLU A 168 11.73 -6.96 6.02
C GLU A 168 10.32 -7.55 6.02
N LEU A 169 9.74 -7.74 4.83
CA LEU A 169 8.45 -8.43 4.69
C LEU A 169 8.58 -9.89 5.08
N SER A 170 7.54 -10.43 5.70
CA SER A 170 7.44 -11.88 5.88
C SER A 170 7.38 -12.57 4.51
N ALA A 171 7.86 -13.82 4.43
CA ALA A 171 7.82 -14.58 3.18
C ALA A 171 6.40 -14.68 2.58
N THR A 172 5.38 -14.71 3.44
CA THR A 172 3.96 -14.82 3.07
C THR A 172 3.36 -13.51 2.57
N ALA A 173 3.90 -12.36 2.97
CA ALA A 173 3.55 -11.05 2.40
C ALA A 173 4.39 -10.71 1.16
N PHE A 174 5.65 -11.16 1.12
CA PHE A 174 6.56 -10.88 0.03
C PHE A 174 6.09 -11.47 -1.30
N GLU A 175 5.63 -12.73 -1.33
CA GLU A 175 5.20 -13.40 -2.57
C GLU A 175 4.07 -12.66 -3.33
N PRO A 176 2.93 -12.28 -2.72
CA PRO A 176 1.88 -11.55 -3.42
C PRO A 176 2.32 -10.14 -3.86
N VAL A 177 3.10 -9.44 -3.02
CA VAL A 177 3.66 -8.12 -3.37
C VAL A 177 4.60 -8.22 -4.57
N LEU A 178 5.54 -9.17 -4.54
CA LEU A 178 6.47 -9.43 -5.64
C LEU A 178 5.72 -9.80 -6.92
N THR A 179 4.74 -10.69 -6.83
CA THR A 179 3.95 -11.14 -7.98
C THR A 179 3.23 -9.97 -8.65
N LEU A 180 2.60 -9.10 -7.87
CA LEU A 180 1.93 -7.91 -8.40
C LEU A 180 2.93 -6.93 -9.03
N LEU A 181 4.01 -6.57 -8.32
CA LEU A 181 5.02 -5.65 -8.84
C LEU A 181 5.70 -6.19 -10.11
N ALA A 182 6.02 -7.49 -10.16
CA ALA A 182 6.56 -8.14 -11.35
C ALA A 182 5.57 -8.11 -12.52
N GLY A 183 4.28 -8.37 -12.26
CA GLY A 183 3.22 -8.28 -13.27
C GLY A 183 3.09 -6.86 -13.85
N LEU A 184 3.11 -5.84 -12.99
CA LEU A 184 3.07 -4.43 -13.40
C LEU A 184 4.32 -4.03 -14.18
N ALA A 185 5.51 -4.42 -13.72
CA ALA A 185 6.76 -4.16 -14.43
C ALA A 185 6.79 -4.86 -15.80
N ALA A 186 6.34 -6.11 -15.90
CA ALA A 186 6.25 -6.83 -17.16
C ALA A 186 5.24 -6.18 -18.12
N ARG A 187 4.13 -5.64 -17.62
CA ARG A 187 3.17 -4.90 -18.42
C ARG A 187 3.74 -3.57 -18.93
N ARG A 188 4.47 -2.85 -18.08
CA ARG A 188 5.05 -1.53 -18.40
C ARG A 188 6.25 -1.62 -19.34
N HIS A 189 7.16 -2.57 -19.10
CA HIS A 189 8.46 -2.65 -19.78
C HIS A 189 8.59 -3.86 -20.71
N GLY A 190 7.63 -4.79 -20.68
CA GLY A 190 7.66 -6.04 -21.43
C GLY A 190 8.34 -7.19 -20.68
N GLN A 191 7.84 -8.41 -20.87
CA GLN A 191 8.35 -9.61 -20.20
C GLN A 191 9.84 -9.85 -20.43
N ALA A 192 10.34 -9.60 -21.65
CA ALA A 192 11.75 -9.79 -21.97
C ALA A 192 12.68 -8.83 -21.20
N ALA A 193 12.24 -7.60 -20.95
CA ALA A 193 13.00 -6.62 -20.17
C ALA A 193 13.09 -7.06 -18.70
N LEU A 194 11.97 -7.50 -18.11
CA LEU A 194 11.93 -8.03 -16.75
C LEU A 194 12.81 -9.28 -16.60
N LEU A 195 12.69 -10.25 -17.52
CA LEU A 195 13.52 -11.47 -17.50
C LEU A 195 15.01 -11.15 -17.60
N ARG A 196 15.40 -10.19 -18.44
CA ARG A 196 16.80 -9.76 -18.55
C ARG A 196 17.30 -9.13 -17.25
N ALA A 197 16.51 -8.24 -16.66
CA ALA A 197 16.85 -7.59 -15.39
C ALA A 197 17.07 -8.59 -14.26
N LEU A 198 16.20 -9.61 -14.15
CA LEU A 198 16.28 -10.60 -13.08
C LEU A 198 17.36 -11.68 -13.32
N ALA A 199 17.72 -11.97 -14.58
CA ALA A 199 18.61 -13.08 -14.90
C ALA A 199 20.08 -12.70 -15.10
N ARG A 200 20.36 -11.55 -15.72
CA ARG A 200 21.71 -11.18 -16.20
C ARG A 200 21.93 -9.67 -16.23
N ALA A 201 22.78 -9.17 -15.33
CA ALA A 201 23.09 -7.74 -15.22
C ALA A 201 23.64 -7.13 -16.52
N GLU A 202 24.36 -7.92 -17.33
CA GLU A 202 24.97 -7.47 -18.60
C GLU A 202 23.94 -7.10 -19.67
N ARG A 203 22.69 -7.55 -19.53
CA ARG A 203 21.59 -7.29 -20.47
C ARG A 203 20.40 -6.60 -19.81
N ALA A 204 20.54 -6.24 -18.53
CA ALA A 204 19.49 -5.57 -17.79
C ALA A 204 19.24 -4.18 -18.39
N PRO A 205 17.99 -3.79 -18.65
CA PRO A 205 17.67 -2.41 -18.99
C PRO A 205 17.99 -1.48 -17.80
N SER A 206 18.09 -0.19 -18.06
CA SER A 206 18.38 0.81 -17.01
C SER A 206 17.28 0.96 -15.97
N ALA A 207 16.05 0.52 -16.27
CA ALA A 207 14.90 0.57 -15.37
C ALA A 207 13.93 -0.59 -15.61
N ILE A 208 13.35 -1.10 -14.52
CA ILE A 208 12.25 -2.09 -14.51
C ILE A 208 11.21 -1.79 -13.43
N ASN A 209 11.10 -0.53 -13.01
CA ASN A 209 10.19 -0.11 -11.96
C ASN A 209 8.73 -0.43 -12.31
N ALA A 210 7.99 -0.93 -11.33
CA ALA A 210 6.57 -1.24 -11.47
C ALA A 210 5.67 0.00 -11.37
N LEU A 211 6.11 0.98 -10.56
CA LEU A 211 5.44 2.23 -10.20
C LEU A 211 6.32 3.43 -10.58
#